data_AF-A0A819L8P2-F1
#
_entry.id   AF-A0A819L8P2-F1
#
_cell.length_a   1.000
_cell.length_b   1.000
_cell.length_c   1.000
_cell.angle_alpha   90.00
_cell.angle_beta   90.00
_cell.angle_gamma   90.00
#
_symmetry.space_group_name_H-M   'P 1'
#
loop_
_entity.id
_entity.type
_entity.pdbx_description
1 polymer ?
#
loop_
_entity_poly.entity_id
_entity_poly.type
_entity_poly.pdbx_seq_one_letter_code
_entity_poly.pdbx_strand_id
1 'polypeptide(L)' 'MPSTIDKSILYKYDYQKLVNNNDPSISLIKPSHTRTELWSKFSQLHHLNIPQNYIVCNTCRAVLKWSSET' A
#
# COMPACT_ATOMS: atom_id res chain seq x y z
N MET A 1 4.46 31.69 -5.16
CA MET A 1 3.08 31.35 -5.55
C MET A 1 3.03 29.85 -5.79
N PRO A 2 1.98 29.17 -5.29
CA PRO A 2 2.11 27.83 -4.74
C PRO A 2 2.39 26.82 -5.85
N SER A 3 3.46 26.05 -5.66
CA SER A 3 3.66 24.79 -6.35
C SER A 3 2.47 23.91 -6.02
N THR A 4 1.55 23.83 -6.97
CA THR A 4 0.46 22.86 -7.03
C THR A 4 1.06 21.53 -6.62
N ILE A 5 0.66 21.02 -5.45
CA ILE A 5 1.01 19.68 -5.03
C ILE A 5 0.32 18.79 -6.04
N ASP A 6 1.09 18.47 -7.08
CA ASP A 6 0.82 17.41 -8.03
C ASP A 6 0.34 16.24 -7.20
N LYS A 7 -0.85 15.70 -7.50
CA LYS A 7 -1.48 14.61 -6.74
C LYS A 7 -0.44 13.51 -6.60
N SER A 8 0.25 13.48 -5.46
CA SER A 8 1.62 12.98 -5.40
C SER A 8 1.62 11.49 -5.73
N ILE A 9 2.14 11.15 -6.91
CA ILE A 9 2.44 9.77 -7.26
C ILE A 9 3.59 9.35 -6.35
N LEU A 10 3.24 8.87 -5.15
CA LEU A 10 4.21 8.28 -4.24
C LEU A 10 4.78 7.02 -4.89
N TYR A 11 6.10 6.92 -4.93
CA TYR A 11 6.77 5.74 -5.47
C TYR A 11 6.78 4.63 -4.43
N LYS A 12 7.03 3.39 -4.87
CA LYS A 12 7.15 2.21 -3.99
C LYS A 12 8.04 2.47 -2.76
N TYR A 13 9.13 3.22 -2.95
CA TYR A 13 10.08 3.53 -1.89
C TYR A 13 9.49 4.46 -0.81
N ASP A 14 8.64 5.42 -1.19
CA ASP A 14 7.98 6.31 -0.25
C ASP A 14 6.93 5.54 0.56
N TYR A 15 6.15 4.67 -0.08
CA TYR A 15 5.24 3.78 0.63
C TYR A 15 5.96 2.85 1.60
N GLN A 16 7.14 2.34 1.23
CA GLN A 16 7.95 1.52 2.13
C GLN A 16 8.38 2.30 3.37
N LYS A 17 8.78 3.56 3.21
CA LYS A 17 9.09 4.44 4.34
C LYS A 17 7.87 4.72 5.21
N LEU A 18 6.74 5.10 4.62
CA LEU A 18 5.51 5.41 5.35
C LEU A 18 5.00 4.19 6.13
N VAL A 19 5.05 2.99 5.54
CA VAL A 19 4.71 1.73 6.20
C VAL A 19 5.66 1.41 7.34
N ASN A 20 6.98 1.61 7.16
CA ASN A 20 7.97 1.37 8.20
C ASN A 20 7.87 2.39 9.35
N ASN A 21 7.49 3.62 9.04
CA ASN A 21 7.29 4.70 10.01
C ASN A 21 5.92 4.62 10.71
N ASN A 22 5.04 3.68 10.33
CA ASN A 22 3.64 3.60 10.76
C ASN A 22 2.91 4.95 10.63
N ASP A 23 3.08 5.60 9.48
CA ASP A 23 2.48 6.89 9.21
C ASP A 23 0.93 6.78 9.23
N PRO A 24 0.21 7.68 9.91
CA PRO A 24 -1.25 7.63 10.03
C PRO A 24 -1.98 7.83 8.70
N SER A 25 -1.31 8.35 7.66
CA SER A 25 -1.89 8.43 6.31
C SER A 25 -2.02 7.06 5.62
N ILE A 26 -1.33 6.03 6.12
CA ILE A 26 -1.35 4.68 5.56
C ILE A 26 -2.26 3.78 6.39
N SER A 27 -3.19 3.13 5.69
CA SER A 27 -4.04 2.09 6.24
C SER A 27 -3.77 0.77 5.52
N LEU A 28 -3.64 -0.30 6.29
CA LEU A 28 -3.42 -1.65 5.78
C LEU A 28 -4.71 -2.44 5.94
N ILE A 29 -5.40 -2.69 4.83
CA ILE A 29 -6.70 -3.36 4.83
C ILE A 29 -6.53 -4.76 4.26
N LYS A 30 -7.06 -5.76 4.96
CA LYS A 30 -7.03 -7.13 4.46
C LYS A 30 -7.89 -7.23 3.19
N PRO A 31 -7.36 -7.73 2.07
CA PRO A 31 -8.15 -7.90 0.85
C PRO A 31 -9.33 -8.85 1.11
N SER A 32 -10.55 -8.39 0.87
CA SER A 32 -11.79 -9.12 1.20
C SER A 32 -12.11 -10.28 0.25
N HIS A 33 -11.54 -10.30 -0.96
CA HIS A 33 -11.89 -11.26 -2.03
C HIS A 33 -10.85 -12.34 -2.31
N THR A 34 -9.81 -12.46 -1.49
CA THR A 34 -8.73 -13.44 -1.73
C THR A 34 -9.00 -14.75 -1.00
N ARG A 35 -9.31 -15.80 -1.78
CA ARG A 35 -9.72 -17.13 -1.29
C ARG A 35 -8.58 -18.00 -0.74
N THR A 36 -7.33 -17.62 -0.93
CA THR A 36 -6.16 -18.43 -0.53
C THR A 36 -5.52 -17.92 0.75
N GLU A 37 -5.15 -18.83 1.65
CA GLU A 37 -4.47 -18.53 2.93
C GLU A 37 -3.22 -17.67 2.76
N LEU A 38 -2.54 -17.77 1.61
CA LEU A 38 -1.38 -16.94 1.28
C LEU A 38 -1.69 -15.44 1.42
N TRP A 39 -2.88 -15.00 1.01
CA TRP A 39 -3.28 -13.60 1.09
C TRP A 39 -3.59 -13.12 2.50
N SER A 40 -3.76 -14.02 3.47
CA SER A 40 -3.84 -13.62 4.89
C SER A 40 -2.55 -12.96 5.40
N LYS A 41 -1.42 -13.23 4.73
CA LYS A 41 -0.11 -12.64 5.05
C LYS A 41 0.09 -11.27 4.41
N PHE A 42 -0.85 -10.80 3.59
CA PHE A 42 -0.73 -9.53 2.89
C PHE A 42 -1.93 -8.62 3.19
N SER A 43 -1.68 -7.32 3.19
CA SER A 43 -2.71 -6.29 3.31
C SER A 43 -2.60 -5.34 2.13
N GLN A 44 -3.73 -4.92 1.58
CA GLN A 44 -3.79 -3.86 0.59
C GLN A 44 -3.40 -2.54 1.23
N LEU A 45 -2.54 -1.79 0.55
CA LEU A 45 -2.12 -0.47 0.98
C LEU A 45 -3.16 0.56 0.58
N HIS A 46 -3.65 1.32 1.55
CA HIS A 46 -4.49 2.49 1.35
C HIS A 46 -3.72 3.72 1.81
N HIS A 47 -3.67 4.75 0.97
CA HIS A 47 -3.10 6.04 1.33
C HIS A 47 -4.23 7.06 1.33
N LEU A 48 -4.44 7.72 2.48
CA LEU A 48 -5.56 8.64 2.69
C LEU A 48 -6.92 8.00 2.34
N ASN A 49 -7.15 6.76 2.77
CA ASN A 49 -8.31 5.91 2.46
C ASN A 49 -8.48 5.50 0.99
N ILE A 50 -7.55 5.86 0.10
CA ILE A 50 -7.60 5.50 -1.32
C ILE A 50 -6.79 4.21 -1.55
N PRO A 51 -7.38 3.13 -2.11
CA PRO A 51 -6.67 1.91 -2.41
C PRO A 51 -5.57 2.18 -3.44
N GLN A 52 -4.37 1.70 -3.15
CA GLN A 52 -3.22 1.79 -4.05
C GLN A 52 -2.99 0.44 -4.73
N ASN A 53 -2.28 0.46 -5.87
CA ASN A 53 -1.84 -0.76 -6.56
C ASN A 53 -0.62 -1.40 -5.88
N TYR A 54 -0.63 -1.43 -4.55
CA TYR A 54 0.42 -2.00 -3.73
C TYR A 54 -0.19 -2.82 -2.59
N ILE A 55 0.53 -3.87 -2.22
CA ILE A 55 0.29 -4.68 -1.03
C ILE A 55 1.49 -4.63 -0.11
N VAL A 56 1.23 -4.88 1.16
CA VAL A 56 2.24 -4.97 2.20
C VAL A 56 2.21 -6.38 2.77
N CYS A 57 3.38 -6.99 2.88
CA CYS A 57 3.53 -8.23 3.64
C CYS A 57 3.46 -7.92 5.14
N ASN A 58 2.53 -8.53 5.85
CA ASN A 58 2.36 -8.34 7.29
C ASN A 58 3.53 -8.95 8.10
N THR A 59 4.30 -9.87 7.51
CA THR A 59 5.44 -10.55 8.16
C THR A 59 6.75 -9.77 8.02
N CYS A 60 7.12 -9.37 6.80
CA CYS A 60 8.39 -8.69 6.54
C CYS A 60 8.24 -7.19 6.25
N ARG A 61 7.01 -6.65 6.29
CA ARG A 61 6.66 -5.25 5.98
C ARG A 61 7.07 -4.80 4.57
N ALA A 62 7.43 -5.71 3.67
CA ALA A 62 7.78 -5.37 2.30
C ALA A 62 6.55 -4.89 1.51
N VAL A 63 6.71 -3.78 0.79
CA VAL A 63 5.74 -3.24 -0.16
C VAL A 63 5.98 -3.88 -1.53
N LEU A 64 4.95 -4.49 -2.12
CA LEU A 64 4.98 -5.13 -3.43
C LEU A 64 3.94 -4.49 -4.34
N LYS A 65 4.25 -4.32 -5.62
CA LYS A 65 3.29 -3.82 -6.60
C LYS A 65 2.25 -4.91 -6.86
N TRP A 66 0.98 -4.57 -6.74
CA TRP A 66 -0.11 -5.43 -7.16
C TRP A 66 -0.21 -5.33 -8.69
N SER A 67 0.33 -6.30 -9.40
CA SER A 67 0.04 -6.46 -10.84
C SER A 67 -1.15 -7.40 -10.96
N SER A 68 -2.21 -6.92 -11.60
CA SER A 68 -3.24 -7.77 -12.20
C SER A 68 -2.87 -7.93 -13.67
N GLU A 69 -1.78 -8.63 -13.96
CA GLU A 69 -1.63 -9.18 -15.31
C GLU A 69 -2.59 -10.36 -15.41
N THR A 70 -3.69 -10.11 -16.13
CA THR A 70 -4.61 -11.13 -16.66
C THR A 70 -3.88 -12.17 -17.49
#